data_AF-A0A0Q6VSE3-F1
#
_entry.id   AF-A0A0Q6VSE3-F1
#
_cell.length_a   1.000
_cell.length_b   1.000
_cell.length_c   1.000
_cell.angle_alpha   90.00
_cell.angle_beta   90.00
_cell.angle_gamma   90.00
#
_symmetry.space_group_name_H-M   'P 1'
#
loop_
_entity.id
_entity.type
_entity.pdbx_description
1 polymer ?
#
loop_
_entity_poly.entity_id
_entity_poly.type
_entity_poly.pdbx_seq_one_letter_code
_entity_poly.pdbx_strand_id
1 'polypeptide(L)'
;MCLIDEHPRAYILFIETTLEPKQGCWRQETSRKGIIMNVARSFNNWRKYRQTVTELGRMSSRELQDLGINRADIHSVARQSVAR
;
A
#
# COMPACT_ATOMS: atom_id res chain seq x y z
N MET A 1 -72.27 -27.53 -26.61
CA MET A 1 -72.61 -28.10 -25.29
C MET A 1 -71.32 -28.14 -24.49
N CYS A 2 -71.34 -27.48 -23.34
CA CYS A 2 -70.19 -27.19 -22.49
C CYS A 2 -69.42 -28.44 -22.07
N LEU A 3 -68.11 -28.31 -21.91
CA LEU A 3 -67.44 -28.77 -20.70
C LEU A 3 -66.17 -27.94 -20.51
N ILE A 4 -66.35 -26.93 -19.66
CA ILE A 4 -65.30 -26.32 -18.86
C ILE A 4 -64.74 -27.45 -18.00
N ASP A 5 -63.48 -27.81 -18.20
CA ASP A 5 -62.70 -28.47 -17.16
C ASP A 5 -61.40 -27.69 -17.03
N GLU A 6 -61.40 -26.92 -15.96
CA GLU A 6 -60.44 -25.93 -15.53
C GLU A 6 -59.70 -26.57 -14.39
N HIS A 7 -58.43 -26.97 -14.57
CA HIS A 7 -57.43 -27.16 -13.52
C HIS A 7 -56.09 -27.62 -14.13
N PRO A 8 -54.97 -27.45 -13.41
CA PRO A 8 -54.44 -26.20 -12.91
C PRO A 8 -53.13 -25.89 -13.64
N ARG A 9 -52.78 -24.61 -13.76
CA ARG A 9 -51.48 -24.17 -14.26
C ARG A 9 -50.38 -24.95 -13.55
N ALA A 10 -49.74 -25.85 -14.31
CA ALA A 10 -48.50 -26.47 -13.95
C ALA A 10 -47.55 -25.33 -13.60
N TYR A 11 -47.28 -25.25 -12.30
CA TYR A 11 -46.25 -24.49 -11.63
C TYR A 11 -44.89 -24.98 -12.14
N ILE A 12 -44.60 -24.76 -13.42
CA ILE A 12 -43.24 -24.82 -13.92
C ILE A 12 -42.59 -23.51 -13.46
N LEU A 13 -42.28 -23.46 -12.17
CA LEU A 13 -41.26 -22.57 -11.63
C LEU A 13 -39.95 -23.36 -11.61
N PHE A 14 -39.61 -23.95 -12.76
CA PHE A 14 -38.24 -24.30 -13.08
C PHE A 14 -37.56 -23.02 -13.57
N ILE A 15 -37.32 -22.11 -12.63
CA ILE A 15 -36.34 -21.06 -12.84
C ILE A 15 -35.01 -21.74 -12.59
N GLU A 16 -34.45 -22.22 -13.69
CA GLU A 16 -33.09 -22.72 -13.82
C GLU A 16 -32.15 -21.63 -13.28
N THR A 17 -31.68 -21.81 -12.03
CA THR A 17 -30.66 -20.96 -11.42
C THR A 17 -29.30 -21.34 -11.98
N THR A 18 -29.11 -21.15 -13.28
CA THR A 18 -27.78 -21.23 -13.91
C THR A 18 -27.51 -19.92 -14.59
N LEU A 19 -27.13 -18.93 -13.78
CA LEU A 19 -26.34 -17.82 -14.26
C LEU A 19 -25.23 -17.56 -13.24
N GLU A 20 -24.17 -18.35 -13.38
CA GLU A 20 -22.76 -17.99 -13.13
C GLU A 20 -22.46 -17.21 -11.84
N PRO A 21 -21.72 -17.78 -10.86
CA PRO A 21 -21.00 -16.95 -9.92
C PRO A 21 -19.92 -16.21 -10.71
N LYS A 22 -20.27 -15.04 -11.25
CA LYS A 22 -19.28 -14.13 -11.81
C LYS A 22 -18.51 -13.59 -10.61
N GLN A 23 -17.48 -14.35 -10.23
CA GLN A 23 -16.36 -13.90 -9.42
C GLN A 23 -15.61 -12.86 -10.26
N GLY A 24 -16.27 -11.75 -10.54
CA GLY A 24 -15.67 -10.59 -11.15
C GLY A 24 -14.63 -10.11 -10.16
N CYS A 25 -13.36 -10.28 -10.52
CA CYS A 25 -12.18 -9.70 -9.88
C CYS A 25 -12.57 -8.46 -9.09
N TRP A 26 -12.59 -8.55 -7.76
CA TRP A 26 -12.67 -7.38 -6.90
C TRP A 26 -11.43 -6.53 -7.21
N ARG A 27 -11.62 -5.63 -8.17
CA ARG A 27 -10.67 -4.64 -8.64
C ARG A 27 -10.29 -3.83 -7.41
N GLN A 28 -9.06 -4.01 -6.97
CA GLN A 28 -8.54 -3.41 -5.76
C GLN A 28 -8.55 -1.89 -5.90
N GLU A 29 -9.45 -1.22 -5.16
CA GLU A 29 -9.46 0.23 -5.02
C GLU A 29 -8.35 0.64 -4.03
N THR A 30 -7.10 0.57 -4.47
CA THR A 30 -5.92 0.90 -3.66
C THR A 30 -5.37 2.31 -3.91
N SER A 31 -5.99 3.11 -4.79
CA SER A 31 -5.38 4.34 -5.30
C SER A 31 -5.29 5.52 -4.34
N ARG A 32 -6.17 5.69 -3.34
CA ARG A 32 -6.02 6.81 -2.36
C ARG A 32 -4.97 6.55 -1.27
N LYS A 33 -4.74 5.28 -0.91
CA LYS A 33 -3.72 4.92 0.09
C LYS A 33 -2.29 5.12 -0.43
N GLY A 34 -2.06 5.03 -1.75
CA GLY A 34 -0.73 5.17 -2.36
C GLY A 34 -0.06 6.52 -2.11
N ILE A 35 -0.80 7.64 -2.25
CA ILE A 35 -0.23 8.99 -2.09
C ILE A 35 0.15 9.26 -0.64
N ILE A 36 -0.75 8.98 0.31
CA ILE A 36 -0.50 9.22 1.73
C ILE A 36 0.66 8.35 2.23
N MET A 37 0.70 7.08 1.82
CA MET A 37 1.80 6.17 2.17
C MET A 37 3.14 6.62 1.59
N ASN A 38 3.14 7.26 0.42
CA ASN A 38 4.34 7.80 -0.21
C ASN A 38 4.83 9.10 0.46
N VAL A 39 3.92 10.01 0.83
CA VAL A 39 4.26 11.25 1.56
C VAL A 39 4.75 10.93 2.97
N ALA A 40 4.07 10.03 3.69
CA ALA A 40 4.50 9.59 5.01
C ALA A 40 5.88 8.92 4.98
N ARG A 41 6.18 8.11 3.95
CA ARG A 41 7.50 7.53 3.73
C ARG A 41 8.54 8.61 3.47
N SER A 42 8.24 9.56 2.59
CA SER A 42 9.14 10.67 2.23
C SER A 42 9.46 11.56 3.44
N PHE A 43 8.46 11.85 4.28
CA PHE A 43 8.63 12.63 5.51
C PHE A 43 9.50 11.90 6.54
N ASN A 44 9.23 10.61 6.77
CA ASN A 44 10.04 9.80 7.68
C ASN A 44 11.50 9.74 7.20
N ASN A 45 11.72 9.58 5.89
CA ASN A 45 13.03 9.58 5.27
C ASN A 45 13.76 10.92 5.48
N TRP A 46 13.08 12.05 5.29
CA TRP A 46 13.63 13.37 5.57
C TRP A 46 13.98 13.57 7.05
N ARG A 47 13.12 13.11 7.97
CA ARG A 47 13.39 13.19 9.41
C ARG A 47 14.63 12.39 9.77
N LYS A 48 14.75 11.15 9.29
CA LYS A 48 15.93 10.29 9.50
C LYS A 48 17.20 10.95 8.97
N TYR A 49 17.18 11.47 7.75
CA TYR A 49 18.31 12.19 7.16
C TYR A 49 18.77 13.34 8.08
N ARG A 50 17.84 14.21 8.50
CA ARG A 50 18.17 15.33 9.39
C ARG A 50 18.70 14.88 10.73
N GLN A 51 18.14 13.82 11.29
CA GLN A 51 18.62 13.24 12.54
C GLN A 51 20.08 12.79 12.39
N THR A 52 20.40 11.99 11.37
CA THR A 52 21.78 11.51 11.10
C THR A 52 22.76 12.66 10.85
N VAL A 53 22.38 13.66 10.04
CA VAL A 53 23.24 14.84 9.81
C VAL A 53 23.48 15.61 11.11
N THR A 54 22.44 15.77 11.94
CA THR A 54 22.60 16.50 13.19
C THR A 54 23.49 15.72 14.13
N GLU A 55 23.24 14.43 14.35
CA GLU A 55 24.04 13.54 15.21
C GLU A 55 25.51 13.49 14.82
N LEU A 56 25.81 13.20 13.54
CA LEU A 56 27.18 13.19 13.03
C LEU A 56 27.82 14.59 13.03
N GLY A 57 27.01 15.64 12.89
CA GLY A 57 27.47 17.02 12.94
C GLY A 57 27.92 17.47 14.33
N ARG A 58 27.28 16.97 15.40
CA ARG A 58 27.66 17.24 16.80
C ARG A 58 28.93 16.47 17.21
N MET A 59 29.18 15.31 16.60
CA MET A 59 30.37 14.52 16.88
C MET A 59 31.64 15.30 16.51
N SER A 60 32.69 15.11 17.31
CA SER A 60 33.99 15.72 17.05
C SER A 60 34.67 15.04 15.86
N SER A 61 35.63 15.71 15.23
CA SER A 61 36.35 15.14 14.09
C SER A 61 37.11 13.85 14.44
N ARG A 62 37.47 13.66 15.71
CA ARG A 62 38.11 12.43 16.22
C ARG A 62 37.13 11.27 16.29
N GLU A 63 35.96 11.48 16.87
CA GLU A 63 34.90 10.45 16.93
C GLU A 63 34.46 10.00 15.53
N LEU A 64 34.39 10.94 14.59
CA LEU A 64 34.14 10.61 13.19
C LEU A 64 35.27 9.78 12.58
N GLN A 65 36.53 10.09 12.89
CA GLN A 65 37.69 9.31 12.47
C GLN A 65 37.74 7.90 13.07
N ASP A 66 37.30 7.73 14.31
CA ASP A 66 37.19 6.42 14.95
C ASP A 66 36.15 5.53 14.24
N LEU A 67 35.12 6.16 13.64
CA LEU A 67 34.13 5.50 12.78
C LEU A 67 34.60 5.35 11.33
N GLY A 68 35.76 5.91 10.97
CA GLY A 68 36.26 5.95 9.59
C GLY A 68 35.47 6.89 8.67
N ILE A 69 34.76 7.88 9.21
CA ILE A 69 33.94 8.84 8.46
C ILE A 69 34.63 10.21 8.46
N ASN A 70 34.72 10.85 7.29
CA ASN A 70 35.16 12.25 7.22
C ASN A 70 33.95 13.20 7.35
N ARG A 71 34.17 14.45 7.83
CA ARG A 71 33.10 15.47 7.89
C ARG A 71 32.44 15.72 6.53
N ALA A 72 33.21 15.64 5.45
CA ALA A 72 32.68 15.76 4.08
C ALA A 72 31.70 14.64 3.71
N ASP A 73 31.87 13.45 4.29
CA ASP A 73 31.08 12.25 3.97
C ASP A 73 29.78 12.16 4.77
N ILE A 74 29.59 13.01 5.80
CA ILE A 74 28.38 13.03 6.64
C ILE A 74 27.10 13.06 5.79
N HIS A 75 27.08 13.89 4.74
CA HIS A 75 25.93 13.97 3.84
C HIS A 75 25.74 12.69 2.99
N SER A 76 26.83 12.03 2.61
CA SER A 76 26.81 10.79 1.85
C SER A 76 26.26 9.64 2.71
N VAL A 77 26.80 9.50 3.94
CA VAL A 77 26.36 8.50 4.93
C VAL A 77 24.90 8.72 5.31
N ALA A 78 24.50 9.96 5.59
CA ALA A 78 23.11 10.28 5.92
C ALA A 78 22.13 9.93 4.78
N ARG A 79 22.55 10.04 3.51
CA ARG A 79 21.75 9.56 2.37
C ARG A 79 21.68 8.04 2.30
N GLN A 80 22.80 7.34 2.54
CA GLN A 80 22.82 5.87 2.58
C GLN A 80 21.93 5.30 3.69
N SER A 81 21.87 5.93 4.87
CA SER A 81 21.01 5.51 5.97
C SER A 81 19.50 5.60 5.69
N VAL A 82 19.10 6.38 4.67
CA VAL A 82 17.70 6.55 4.26
C VAL A 82 17.35 5.72 3.02
N ALA A 83 18.35 5.36 2.22
CA ALA A 83 18.20 4.53 1.02
C ALA A 83 18.05 3.03 1.34
N ARG A 84 18.41 2.60 2.55
CA ARG A 84 18.40 1.21 3.02
C ARG A 84 17.16 0.91 3.86
#